data_AF-A0A374NNN1-F1
#
_entry.id   AF-A0A374NNN1-F1
#
_cell.length_a   1.000
_cell.length_b   1.000
_cell.length_c   1.000
_cell.angle_alpha   90.00
_cell.angle_beta   90.00
_cell.angle_gamma   90.00
#
_symmetry.space_group_name_H-M   'P 1'
#
loop_
_entity.id
_entity.type
_entity.pdbx_description
1 polymer ?
#
loop_
_entity_poly.entity_id
_entity_poly.type
_entity_poly.pdbx_seq_one_letter_code
_entity_poly.pdbx_strand_id
1 'polypeptide(L)'
;MLPRILNPVMFRNIYKGALGEVAGRFIIENELGIKLIDITEPEKFEKFDFRLNEEVYVDFKNWDESMQVDRENELKKIRQKMRMVGAKRVYIINIVVEDGTKYEIKESTDGIIEIPGLITKNGDIITKPIEKLAKEVK
;
A
#
# COMPACT_ATOMS: atom_id res chain seq x y z
N MET A 1 -1.36 7.14 -35.54
CA MET A 1 -1.42 7.59 -34.14
C MET A 1 0.01 7.81 -33.69
N LEU A 2 0.39 9.01 -33.25
CA LEU A 2 1.76 9.23 -32.76
C LEU A 2 1.97 8.46 -31.44
N PRO A 3 3.12 7.81 -31.22
CA PRO A 3 3.41 7.15 -29.96
C PRO A 3 3.39 8.18 -28.84
N ARG A 4 2.55 7.97 -27.82
CA ARG A 4 2.55 8.78 -26.61
C ARG A 4 3.69 8.29 -25.72
N ILE A 5 4.72 9.10 -25.58
CA ILE A 5 5.88 8.79 -24.74
C ILE A 5 5.64 9.40 -23.37
N LEU A 6 5.62 8.57 -22.32
CA LEU A 6 5.69 9.04 -20.94
C LEU A 6 7.16 9.25 -20.57
N ASN A 7 7.49 10.35 -19.87
CA ASN A 7 8.83 10.44 -19.31
C ASN A 7 9.02 9.38 -18.21
N PRO A 8 10.24 8.88 -17.98
CA PRO A 8 10.49 7.81 -17.02
C PRO A 8 10.04 8.15 -15.58
N VAL A 9 10.11 9.43 -15.18
CA VAL A 9 9.71 9.88 -13.85
C VAL A 9 8.20 9.77 -13.65
N MET A 10 7.39 10.22 -14.61
CA MET A 10 5.93 10.07 -14.57
C MET A 10 5.53 8.60 -14.65
N PHE A 11 6.26 7.80 -15.44
CA PHE A 11 5.96 6.38 -15.55
C PHE A 11 6.13 5.66 -14.21
N ARG A 12 7.25 5.94 -13.54
CA ARG A 12 7.58 5.32 -12.26
C ARG A 12 6.76 5.88 -11.10
N ASN A 13 6.58 7.19 -11.01
CA ASN A 13 6.04 7.81 -9.80
C ASN A 13 4.53 8.05 -9.86
N ILE A 14 3.96 8.24 -11.06
CA ILE A 14 2.54 8.56 -11.22
C ILE A 14 1.79 7.34 -11.78
N TYR A 15 2.19 6.85 -12.94
CA TYR A 15 1.49 5.75 -13.60
C TYR A 15 1.56 4.44 -12.80
N LYS A 16 2.76 4.02 -12.38
CA LYS A 16 2.92 2.82 -11.54
C LYS A 16 2.27 2.96 -10.15
N GLY A 17 2.19 4.18 -9.60
CA GLY A 17 1.49 4.45 -8.35
C GLY A 17 -0.01 4.18 -8.49
N ALA A 18 -0.65 4.87 -9.44
CA ALA A 18 -2.07 4.67 -9.75
C ALA A 18 -2.40 3.21 -10.13
N LEU A 19 -1.51 2.54 -10.87
CA LEU A 19 -1.69 1.12 -11.19
C LEU A 19 -1.63 0.24 -9.93
N GLY A 20 -0.74 0.56 -9.00
CA GLY A 20 -0.62 -0.13 -7.72
C GLY A 20 -1.87 0.01 -6.87
N GLU A 21 -2.46 1.21 -6.80
CA GLU A 21 -3.71 1.47 -6.09
C GLU A 21 -4.87 0.64 -6.65
N VAL A 22 -5.04 0.64 -7.98
CA VAL A 22 -6.10 -0.13 -8.65
C VAL A 22 -5.91 -1.63 -8.44
N ALA A 23 -4.69 -2.14 -8.62
CA ALA A 23 -4.40 -3.56 -8.46
C ALA A 23 -4.57 -4.01 -7.00
N GLY A 24 -4.03 -3.24 -6.06
CA GLY A 24 -4.11 -3.52 -4.63
C GLY A 24 -5.55 -3.54 -4.13
N ARG A 25 -6.35 -2.55 -4.52
CA ARG A 25 -7.79 -2.53 -4.22
C ARG A 25 -8.48 -3.76 -4.77
N PHE A 26 -8.29 -4.08 -6.04
CA PHE A 26 -8.92 -5.25 -6.67
C PHE A 26 -8.59 -6.55 -5.93
N ILE A 27 -7.30 -6.79 -5.62
CA ILE A 27 -6.87 -8.01 -4.92
C ILE A 27 -7.52 -8.08 -3.53
N ILE A 28 -7.42 -7.01 -2.72
CA ILE A 28 -7.95 -7.04 -1.36
C ILE A 28 -9.47 -7.21 -1.35
N GLU A 29 -10.19 -6.46 -2.18
CA GLU A 29 -11.66 -6.54 -2.25
C GLU A 29 -12.14 -7.92 -2.72
N ASN A 30 -11.46 -8.53 -3.71
CA ASN A 30 -11.79 -9.86 -4.20
C ASN A 30 -11.51 -10.95 -3.17
N GLU A 31 -10.34 -10.94 -2.55
CA GLU A 31 -9.92 -12.00 -1.62
C GLU A 31 -10.66 -11.95 -0.28
N LEU A 32 -11.03 -10.75 0.19
CA LEU A 32 -11.74 -10.58 1.46
C LEU A 32 -13.26 -10.46 1.30
N GLY A 33 -13.76 -10.21 0.09
CA GLY A 33 -15.18 -9.93 -0.14
C GLY A 33 -15.66 -8.63 0.52
N ILE A 34 -14.77 -7.64 0.66
CA ILE A 34 -15.05 -6.33 1.27
C ILE A 34 -14.92 -5.22 0.23
N LYS A 35 -15.31 -4.00 0.59
CA LYS A 35 -14.93 -2.80 -0.16
C LYS A 35 -13.98 -1.96 0.66
N LEU A 36 -12.87 -1.56 0.06
CA LEU A 36 -12.05 -0.48 0.59
C LEU A 36 -12.82 0.83 0.46
N ILE A 37 -12.74 1.65 1.50
CA ILE A 37 -13.47 2.91 1.58
C ILE A 37 -12.55 4.02 1.06
N ASP A 38 -13.05 4.80 0.10
CA ASP A 38 -12.38 5.98 -0.41
C ASP A 38 -12.32 7.07 0.67
N ILE A 39 -11.21 7.82 0.71
CA ILE A 39 -11.03 8.93 1.64
C ILE A 39 -11.57 10.20 0.98
N THR A 40 -12.68 10.72 1.50
CA THR A 40 -13.39 11.87 0.91
C THR A 40 -13.27 13.14 1.73
N GLU A 41 -12.87 13.02 2.99
CA GLU A 41 -12.68 14.14 3.90
C GLU A 41 -11.49 15.00 3.44
N PRO A 42 -11.70 16.30 3.13
CA PRO A 42 -10.65 17.16 2.59
C PRO A 42 -9.38 17.22 3.45
N GLU A 43 -9.52 17.16 4.77
CA GLU A 43 -8.41 17.18 5.72
C GLU A 43 -7.59 15.88 5.75
N LYS A 44 -8.17 14.77 5.29
CA LYS A 44 -7.53 13.44 5.19
C LYS A 44 -7.13 13.09 3.75
N PHE A 45 -7.55 13.87 2.77
CA PHE A 45 -7.32 13.63 1.36
C PHE A 45 -5.82 13.51 1.04
N GLU A 46 -5.48 12.59 0.12
CA GLU A 46 -4.09 12.27 -0.33
C GLU A 46 -3.11 11.84 0.78
N LYS A 47 -3.57 11.56 2.01
CA LYS A 47 -2.68 11.07 3.07
C LYS A 47 -2.37 9.59 2.91
N PHE A 48 -3.38 8.80 2.58
CA PHE A 48 -3.30 7.37 2.26
C PHE A 48 -4.27 7.08 1.11
N ASP A 49 -4.19 5.90 0.51
CA ASP A 49 -4.98 5.59 -0.67
C ASP A 49 -6.41 5.22 -0.30
N PHE A 50 -6.58 4.39 0.73
CA PHE A 50 -7.88 3.91 1.20
C PHE A 50 -7.93 3.70 2.71
N ARG A 51 -9.12 3.39 3.22
CA ARG A 51 -9.32 2.93 4.60
C ARG A 51 -10.14 1.63 4.65
N LEU A 52 -9.83 0.78 5.62
CA LEU A 52 -10.61 -0.41 5.97
C LEU A 52 -11.77 -0.06 6.90
N ASN A 53 -11.54 0.89 7.81
CA ASN A 53 -12.53 1.44 8.73
C ASN A 53 -12.12 2.88 9.13
N GLU A 54 -12.66 3.45 10.21
CA GLU A 54 -12.33 4.83 10.63
C GLU A 54 -10.88 5.01 11.13
N GLU A 55 -10.25 3.95 11.64
CA GLU A 55 -8.96 4.03 12.34
C GLU A 55 -7.83 3.24 11.62
N VAL A 56 -8.16 2.46 10.59
CA VAL A 56 -7.24 1.59 9.85
C VAL A 56 -7.17 2.01 8.38
N TYR A 57 -5.96 2.41 7.96
CA TYR A 57 -5.68 2.94 6.63
C TYR A 57 -4.79 1.99 5.81
N VAL A 58 -4.84 2.12 4.48
CA VAL A 58 -4.06 1.32 3.52
C VAL A 58 -3.38 2.27 2.53
N ASP A 59 -2.10 2.03 2.27
CA ASP A 59 -1.27 2.76 1.31
C ASP A 59 -0.46 1.74 0.51
N PHE A 60 -0.70 1.72 -0.79
CA PHE A 60 -0.11 0.79 -1.74
C PHE A 60 1.19 1.34 -2.30
N LYS A 61 2.19 0.46 -2.36
CA LYS A 61 3.50 0.73 -2.95
C LYS A 61 3.73 -0.21 -4.12
N ASN A 62 4.56 0.26 -5.03
CA ASN A 62 5.09 -0.54 -6.13
C ASN A 62 6.61 -0.31 -6.21
N TRP A 63 7.26 -0.56 -5.06
CA TRP A 63 8.68 -0.37 -4.85
C TRP A 63 9.48 -1.50 -5.49
N ASP A 64 10.65 -1.15 -6.00
CA ASP A 64 11.65 -2.08 -6.50
C ASP A 64 13.03 -1.81 -5.87
N GLU A 65 13.99 -2.74 -5.98
CA GLU A 65 15.35 -2.65 -5.40
C GLU A 65 16.10 -1.37 -5.81
N SER A 66 15.72 -0.76 -6.94
CA SER A 66 16.34 0.48 -7.42
C SER A 66 15.85 1.73 -6.68
N MET A 67 14.75 1.62 -5.92
CA MET A 67 14.27 2.68 -5.04
C MET A 67 15.09 2.72 -3.75
N GLN A 68 16.17 3.51 -3.75
CA GLN A 68 16.84 3.93 -2.53
C GLN A 68 15.92 4.86 -1.73
N VAL A 69 15.09 4.28 -0.87
CA VAL A 69 14.25 5.03 0.06
C VAL A 69 14.99 5.13 1.39
N ASP A 70 15.20 6.36 1.86
CA ASP A 70 15.58 6.61 3.24
C ASP A 70 14.44 6.15 4.15
N ARG A 71 14.61 4.95 4.70
CA ARG A 71 13.61 4.26 5.48
C ARG A 71 13.18 5.04 6.72
N GLU A 72 14.11 5.70 7.40
CA GLU A 72 13.78 6.47 8.60
C GLU A 72 12.93 7.69 8.25
N ASN A 73 13.30 8.40 7.18
CA ASN A 73 12.55 9.55 6.72
C ASN A 73 11.17 9.16 6.18
N GLU A 74 11.04 8.02 5.50
CA GLU A 74 9.74 7.53 5.05
C GLU A 74 8.84 7.15 6.23
N LEU A 75 9.36 6.43 7.22
CA LEU A 75 8.61 6.12 8.44
C LEU A 75 8.20 7.40 9.20
N LYS A 76 9.05 8.44 9.25
CA LYS A 76 8.68 9.74 9.85
C LYS A 76 7.50 10.38 9.12
N LYS A 77 7.47 10.35 7.79
CA LYS A 77 6.36 10.87 6.98
C LYS A 77 5.07 10.09 7.21
N ILE A 78 5.16 8.75 7.23
CA ILE A 78 4.00 7.88 7.51
C ILE A 78 3.42 8.22 8.88
N ARG A 79 4.25 8.32 9.93
CA ARG A 79 3.80 8.71 11.28
C ARG A 79 3.13 10.08 11.31
N GLN A 80 3.64 11.03 10.54
CA GLN A 80 3.01 12.36 10.43
C GLN A 80 1.63 12.27 9.79
N LYS A 81 1.48 11.51 8.68
CA LYS A 81 0.19 11.25 8.04
C LYS A 81 -0.78 10.55 9.01
N MET A 82 -0.33 9.54 9.76
CA MET A 82 -1.14 8.85 10.77
C MET A 82 -1.70 9.83 11.80
N ARG A 83 -0.86 10.73 12.34
CA ARG A 83 -1.30 11.77 13.29
C ARG A 83 -2.33 12.73 12.69
N MET A 84 -2.18 13.09 11.42
CA MET A 84 -3.11 13.99 10.73
C MET A 84 -4.50 13.40 10.55
N VAL A 85 -4.59 12.07 10.33
CA VAL A 85 -5.88 11.40 10.07
C VAL A 85 -6.43 10.66 11.29
N GLY A 86 -5.71 10.64 12.42
CA GLY A 86 -6.09 9.90 13.62
C GLY A 86 -5.99 8.38 13.47
N ALA A 87 -5.10 7.88 12.60
CA ALA A 87 -4.95 6.45 12.37
C ALA A 87 -4.36 5.73 13.58
N LYS A 88 -4.98 4.61 13.98
CA LYS A 88 -4.38 3.65 14.92
C LYS A 88 -3.50 2.64 14.22
N ARG A 89 -3.84 2.27 12.99
CA ARG A 89 -3.03 1.38 12.16
C ARG A 89 -2.97 1.87 10.72
N VAL A 90 -1.83 1.65 10.10
CA VAL A 90 -1.66 1.82 8.65
C VAL A 90 -0.95 0.61 8.07
N TYR A 91 -1.50 0.10 6.97
CA TYR A 91 -0.89 -0.95 6.17
C TYR A 91 -0.17 -0.33 4.98
N ILE A 92 1.16 -0.44 4.95
CA ILE A 92 2.00 -0.07 3.82
C ILE A 92 2.26 -1.34 3.02
N ILE A 93 1.63 -1.46 1.86
CA ILE A 93 1.53 -2.74 1.14
C ILE A 93 2.21 -2.62 -0.21
N ASN A 94 3.33 -3.32 -0.41
CA ASN A 94 3.84 -3.47 -1.77
C ASN A 94 2.92 -4.43 -2.56
N ILE A 95 2.71 -4.17 -3.86
CA ILE A 95 1.89 -5.06 -4.68
C ILE A 95 2.63 -6.36 -5.00
N VAL A 96 3.85 -6.27 -5.53
CA VAL A 96 4.62 -7.43 -5.97
C VAL A 96 5.78 -7.65 -5.00
N VAL A 97 5.91 -8.87 -4.47
CA VAL A 97 7.11 -9.22 -3.69
C VAL A 97 8.32 -9.34 -4.61
N GLU A 98 9.45 -8.81 -4.17
CA GLU A 98 10.71 -8.94 -4.90
C GLU A 98 11.34 -10.32 -4.72
N ASP A 99 12.06 -10.77 -5.74
CA ASP A 99 12.76 -12.06 -5.67
C ASP A 99 13.85 -12.02 -4.62
N GLY A 100 14.05 -13.12 -3.91
CA GLY A 100 15.06 -13.19 -2.84
C GLY A 100 14.71 -12.40 -1.58
N THR A 101 13.62 -11.61 -1.57
CA THR A 101 13.14 -10.95 -0.36
C THR A 101 12.58 -11.99 0.61
N LYS A 102 13.12 -12.02 1.83
CA LYS A 102 12.51 -12.78 2.92
C LYS A 102 11.13 -12.20 3.22
N TYR A 103 10.08 -12.98 2.98
CA TYR A 103 8.71 -12.53 3.19
C TYR A 103 8.39 -12.39 4.70
N GLU A 104 8.60 -11.19 5.22
CA GLU A 104 8.37 -10.86 6.63
C GLU A 104 7.50 -9.61 6.74
N ILE A 105 6.30 -9.77 7.30
CA ILE A 105 5.43 -8.65 7.65
C ILE A 105 6.04 -7.99 8.88
N LYS A 106 6.44 -6.73 8.75
CA LYS A 106 7.00 -5.95 9.85
C LYS A 106 5.89 -5.15 10.50
N GLU A 107 5.89 -5.12 11.83
CA GLU A 107 4.92 -4.35 12.60
C GLU A 107 5.67 -3.49 13.60
N SER A 108 5.46 -2.19 13.52
CA SER A 108 6.01 -1.25 14.48
C SER A 108 5.10 -1.12 15.71
N THR A 109 5.67 -0.66 16.82
CA THR A 109 4.93 -0.44 18.06
C THR A 109 3.87 0.65 17.97
N ASP A 110 3.99 1.54 16.98
CA ASP A 110 3.08 2.65 16.71
C ASP A 110 2.07 2.36 15.59
N GLY A 111 1.91 1.09 15.20
CA GLY A 111 0.81 0.65 14.34
C GLY A 111 1.08 0.76 12.83
N ILE A 112 2.34 0.81 12.40
CA ILE A 112 2.71 0.69 10.99
C ILE A 112 2.96 -0.78 10.69
N ILE A 113 2.19 -1.33 9.75
CA ILE A 113 2.31 -2.69 9.26
C ILE A 113 2.83 -2.64 7.83
N GLU A 114 4.01 -3.20 7.59
CA GLU A 114 4.62 -3.24 6.27
C GLU A 114 4.50 -4.64 5.70
N ILE A 115 3.83 -4.74 4.54
CA ILE A 115 3.61 -5.98 3.80
C ILE A 115 4.52 -5.98 2.56
N PRO A 116 5.44 -6.97 2.43
CA PRO A 116 6.39 -7.02 1.31
C PRO A 116 5.79 -7.24 -0.07
N GLY A 117 4.54 -7.73 -0.17
CA GLY A 117 3.88 -8.07 -1.43
C GLY A 117 2.48 -8.63 -1.20
N LEU A 118 1.54 -8.40 -2.10
CA LEU A 118 0.27 -9.14 -2.18
C LEU A 118 0.35 -10.32 -3.14
N ILE A 119 1.19 -10.21 -4.18
CA ILE A 119 1.38 -11.24 -5.20
C ILE A 119 2.86 -11.53 -5.44
N THR A 120 3.15 -12.75 -5.91
CA THR A 120 4.46 -13.11 -6.48
C THR A 120 4.66 -12.41 -7.83
N LYS A 121 5.88 -12.40 -8.36
CA LYS A 121 6.14 -11.93 -9.74
C LYS A 121 5.39 -12.73 -10.81
N ASN A 122 4.97 -13.96 -10.50
CA ASN A 122 4.16 -14.79 -11.38
C ASN A 122 2.66 -14.47 -11.29
N GLY A 123 2.26 -13.61 -10.34
CA GLY A 123 0.86 -13.23 -10.11
C GLY A 123 0.14 -14.09 -9.08
N ASP A 124 0.83 -15.01 -8.40
CA ASP A 124 0.21 -15.84 -7.36
C ASP A 124 -0.09 -15.02 -6.12
N ILE A 125 -1.28 -15.16 -5.55
CA ILE A 125 -1.70 -14.46 -4.33
C ILE A 125 -0.95 -15.01 -3.12
N ILE A 126 -0.46 -14.10 -2.28
CA ILE A 126 0.13 -14.43 -0.98
C ILE A 126 -0.96 -14.25 0.07
N THR A 127 -1.36 -15.35 0.73
CA THR A 127 -2.54 -15.36 1.63
C THR A 127 -2.28 -14.72 3.00
N LYS A 128 -1.06 -14.84 3.52
CA LYS A 128 -0.66 -14.30 4.84
C LYS A 128 -1.04 -12.82 5.08
N PRO A 129 -0.81 -11.86 4.16
CA PRO A 129 -1.25 -10.48 4.33
C PRO A 129 -2.78 -10.35 4.31
N ILE A 130 -3.47 -11.12 3.46
CA ILE A 130 -4.94 -11.15 3.37
C ILE A 130 -5.54 -11.58 4.71
N GLU A 131 -5.03 -12.68 5.29
CA GLU A 131 -5.46 -13.17 6.61
C GLU A 131 -5.25 -12.14 7.74
N LYS A 132 -4.21 -11.29 7.64
CA LYS A 132 -3.97 -10.23 8.61
C LYS A 132 -4.98 -9.11 8.46
N LEU A 133 -5.21 -8.63 7.23
CA LEU A 133 -6.20 -7.59 6.92
C LEU A 133 -7.61 -8.04 7.30
N ALA A 134 -7.96 -9.32 7.09
CA ALA A 134 -9.25 -9.89 7.47
C ALA A 134 -9.59 -9.73 8.96
N LYS A 135 -8.60 -9.58 9.84
CA LYS A 135 -8.81 -9.38 11.29
C LYS A 135 -9.24 -7.96 11.64
N GLU A 136 -9.05 -6.99 10.74
CA GLU A 136 -9.44 -5.59 10.93
C GLU A 136 -10.91 -5.32 10.55
N VAL A 137 -11.55 -6.29 9.89
CA VAL A 137 -12.92 -6.19 9.36
C VAL A 137 -13.92 -7.02 10.18
N LYS A 138 -13.45 -7.71 11.22
CA LYS A 138 -14.27 -8.51 12.14
C LYS A 138 -14.76 -7.69 13.32
#